data_AF-A0A023BA54-F1
#
_entry.id   AF-A0A023BA54-F1
#
_cell.length_a   1.000
_cell.length_b   1.000
_cell.length_c   1.000
_cell.angle_alpha   90.00
_cell.angle_beta   90.00
_cell.angle_gamma   90.00
#
_symmetry.space_group_name_H-M   'P 1'
#
loop_
_entity.id
_entity.type
_entity.pdbx_description
1 polymer ?
#
loop_
_entity_poly.entity_id
_entity_poly.type
_entity_poly.pdbx_seq_one_letter_code
_entity_poly.pdbx_strand_id
1 'polypeptide(L)'
;MTEFLSCIDRAQSEVGCPALRAASHYHEVMLRMWMEREKAMDINVFNLSFKEGTALEQFRQMAVNSVFHYAVDHKLHEKTVHLTCLNINRLLYNRLVDHEPSSRDARVLTHDLFACIVITSLRNAIKNDESFEKSELFRIDPDHVWRSTKYLVQVVQDRSVARINQIEAECLSVLDVPSNPPLAPEFIDRYLGVGGWPEYTQQYRELSSYLVGLAVFANTYSTPLRGVPNSKLAAAALVLAIKVINTDFNNTKYEFWPQRLAHYTRLTMDDLKPVIRGLANLLRNKPRWSSILESYYGKWSEYDWN
;
A
#
# COMPACT_ATOMS: atom_id res chain seq x y z
N MET A 1 28.82 17.69 8.66
CA MET A 1 27.47 17.26 9.13
C MET A 1 26.96 18.16 10.26
N THR A 2 27.82 18.60 11.18
CA THR A 2 27.51 19.56 12.26
C THR A 2 27.19 20.99 11.77
N GLU A 3 27.81 21.45 10.69
CA GLU A 3 27.54 22.80 10.14
C GLU A 3 26.18 22.91 9.45
N PHE A 4 25.72 21.84 8.78
CA PHE A 4 24.43 21.83 8.08
C PHE A 4 23.24 21.86 9.06
N LEU A 5 23.35 21.14 10.19
CA LEU A 5 22.36 21.20 11.27
C LEU A 5 22.37 22.56 11.98
N SER A 6 23.55 23.17 12.17
CA SER A 6 23.64 24.53 12.74
C SER A 6 23.03 25.61 11.83
N CYS A 7 23.07 25.40 10.51
CA CYS A 7 22.41 26.28 9.55
C CYS A 7 20.88 26.13 9.56
N ILE A 8 20.36 24.93 9.83
CA ILE A 8 18.91 24.70 9.99
C ILE A 8 18.41 25.31 11.30
N ASP A 9 19.15 25.15 12.40
CA ASP A 9 18.79 25.75 13.70
C ASP A 9 18.91 27.29 13.69
N ARG A 10 19.88 27.85 12.95
CA ARG A 10 19.92 29.31 12.67
C ARG A 10 18.77 29.77 11.78
N ALA A 11 18.43 29.02 10.73
CA ALA A 11 17.31 29.34 9.85
C ALA A 11 15.92 29.19 10.51
N GLN A 12 15.83 28.42 11.60
CA GLN A 12 14.63 28.29 12.42
C GLN A 12 14.54 29.38 13.51
N SER A 13 15.68 29.87 14.03
CA SER A 13 15.72 30.90 15.08
C SER A 13 15.71 32.34 14.54
N GLU A 14 16.20 32.58 13.33
CA GLU A 14 16.14 33.89 12.67
C GLU A 14 15.01 33.92 11.64
N VAL A 15 13.85 34.48 12.04
CA VAL A 15 12.75 34.95 11.17
C VAL A 15 12.46 34.03 9.98
N GLY A 16 11.70 32.96 10.24
CA GLY A 16 11.35 31.87 9.32
C GLY A 16 11.53 32.13 7.83
N CYS A 17 12.48 31.40 7.25
CA CYS A 17 12.76 31.35 5.82
C CYS A 17 11.46 31.18 4.99
N PRO A 18 11.13 32.13 4.09
CA PRO A 18 9.93 32.07 3.26
C PRO A 18 9.81 30.77 2.46
N ALA A 19 10.93 30.18 2.03
CA ALA A 19 10.95 28.92 1.29
C ALA A 19 10.50 27.72 2.15
N LEU A 20 10.91 27.67 3.43
CA LEU A 20 10.47 26.62 4.36
C LEU A 20 8.99 26.77 4.71
N ARG A 21 8.50 28.02 4.85
CA ARG A 21 7.07 28.29 5.05
C ARG A 21 6.25 27.90 3.82
N ALA A 22 6.74 28.23 2.62
CA ALA A 22 6.09 27.86 1.37
C ALA A 22 6.06 26.34 1.17
N ALA A 23 7.14 25.63 1.51
CA ALA A 23 7.18 24.17 1.46
C ALA A 23 6.20 23.54 2.45
N SER A 24 6.15 24.00 3.71
CA SER A 24 5.17 23.53 4.71
C SER A 24 3.74 23.78 4.23
N HIS A 25 3.46 24.98 3.72
CA HIS A 25 2.12 25.33 3.21
C HIS A 25 1.70 24.47 2.00
N TYR A 26 2.63 24.17 1.09
CA TYR A 26 2.38 23.27 -0.03
C TYR A 26 1.97 21.86 0.44
N HIS A 27 2.70 21.28 1.39
CA HIS A 27 2.37 19.95 1.92
C HIS A 27 1.00 19.93 2.63
N GLU A 28 0.65 21.01 3.33
CA GLU A 28 -0.66 21.16 3.97
C GLU A 28 -1.82 21.22 2.97
N VAL A 29 -1.69 22.03 1.92
CA VAL A 29 -2.68 22.12 0.84
C VAL A 29 -2.81 20.78 0.12
N MET A 30 -1.69 20.16 -0.24
CA MET A 30 -1.68 18.86 -0.89
C MET A 30 -2.30 17.77 -0.03
N LEU A 31 -2.06 17.79 1.29
CA LEU A 31 -2.66 16.83 2.20
C LEU A 31 -4.19 16.99 2.25
N ARG A 32 -4.72 18.22 2.35
CA ARG A 32 -6.18 18.45 2.31
C ARG A 32 -6.79 17.95 0.99
N MET A 33 -6.18 18.30 -0.14
CA MET A 33 -6.66 17.85 -1.45
C MET A 33 -6.69 16.32 -1.56
N TRP A 34 -5.68 15.66 -0.98
CA TRP A 34 -5.59 14.20 -0.96
C TRP A 34 -6.64 13.54 -0.08
N MET A 35 -6.91 14.09 1.12
CA MET A 35 -7.99 13.61 1.99
C MET A 35 -9.35 13.75 1.31
N GLU A 36 -9.63 14.86 0.64
CA GLU A 36 -10.89 15.06 -0.09
C GLU A 36 -11.00 14.14 -1.30
N ARG A 37 -9.89 13.91 -2.01
CA ARG A 37 -9.84 12.95 -3.12
C ARG A 37 -10.12 11.52 -2.66
N GLU A 38 -9.58 11.10 -1.52
CA GLU A 38 -9.85 9.77 -0.96
C GLU A 38 -11.33 9.59 -0.64
N LYS A 39 -11.95 10.59 0.00
CA LYS A 39 -13.39 10.60 0.30
C LYS A 39 -14.24 10.54 -0.97
N ALA A 40 -13.89 11.34 -1.98
CA ALA A 40 -14.66 11.44 -3.22
C ALA A 40 -14.63 10.15 -4.05
N MET A 41 -13.55 9.38 -3.94
CA MET A 41 -13.34 8.20 -4.77
C MET A 41 -13.76 6.88 -4.11
N ASP A 42 -14.23 6.91 -2.86
CA ASP A 42 -14.56 5.74 -2.02
C ASP A 42 -13.48 4.63 -2.12
N ILE A 43 -12.22 5.05 -2.21
CA ILE A 43 -11.08 4.14 -2.41
C ILE A 43 -10.60 3.67 -1.06
N ASN A 44 -11.30 2.68 -0.53
CA ASN A 44 -10.70 1.82 0.46
C ASN A 44 -10.10 0.62 -0.28
N VAL A 45 -8.77 0.62 -0.41
CA VAL A 45 -7.97 -0.55 -0.84
C VAL A 45 -8.35 -1.77 0.02
N PHE A 46 -8.86 -1.53 1.23
CA PHE A 46 -9.26 -2.48 2.26
C PHE A 46 -10.78 -2.71 2.41
N ASN A 47 -11.67 -2.06 1.63
CA ASN A 47 -13.13 -2.31 1.73
C ASN A 47 -13.51 -3.70 1.20
N LEU A 48 -12.69 -4.24 0.30
CA LEU A 48 -12.92 -5.54 -0.34
C LEU A 48 -12.16 -6.60 0.47
N SER A 49 -12.70 -6.92 1.64
CA SER A 49 -12.23 -8.01 2.47
C SER A 49 -12.73 -9.34 1.91
N PHE A 50 -11.94 -10.40 2.07
CA PHE A 50 -12.31 -11.77 1.72
C PHE A 50 -12.45 -12.61 2.97
N LYS A 51 -13.49 -13.46 3.01
CA LYS A 51 -13.83 -14.21 4.23
C LYS A 51 -12.65 -15.10 4.57
N GLU A 52 -12.24 -15.08 5.83
CA GLU A 52 -11.06 -15.81 6.27
C GLU A 52 -11.22 -17.32 5.99
N GLY A 53 -10.14 -17.94 5.50
CA GLY A 53 -10.08 -19.35 5.12
C GLY A 53 -10.73 -19.67 3.77
N THR A 54 -11.24 -18.67 3.03
CA THR A 54 -11.81 -18.92 1.70
C THR A 54 -10.75 -19.08 0.62
N ALA A 55 -11.06 -19.83 -0.44
CA ALA A 55 -10.19 -19.93 -1.61
C ALA A 55 -9.86 -18.54 -2.18
N LEU A 56 -10.84 -17.62 -2.19
CA LEU A 56 -10.66 -16.27 -2.71
C LEU A 56 -9.65 -15.44 -1.90
N GLU A 57 -9.66 -15.56 -0.57
CA GLU A 57 -8.62 -14.95 0.25
C GLU A 57 -7.22 -15.51 -0.07
N GLN A 58 -7.11 -16.83 -0.23
CA GLN A 58 -5.86 -17.49 -0.58
C GLN A 58 -5.35 -17.02 -1.96
N PHE A 59 -6.24 -16.97 -2.97
CA PHE A 59 -5.91 -16.43 -4.28
C PHE A 59 -5.39 -15.00 -4.15
N ARG A 60 -6.11 -14.14 -3.44
CA ARG A 60 -5.71 -12.75 -3.25
C ARG A 60 -4.36 -12.62 -2.54
N GLN A 61 -4.07 -13.42 -1.52
CA GLN A 61 -2.76 -13.46 -0.86
C GLN A 61 -1.65 -13.92 -1.83
N MET A 62 -1.91 -14.92 -2.66
CA MET A 62 -0.97 -15.37 -3.71
C MET A 62 -0.73 -14.28 -4.76
N ALA A 63 -1.76 -13.53 -5.14
CA ALA A 63 -1.67 -12.42 -6.09
C ALA A 63 -0.77 -11.33 -5.54
N VAL A 64 -1.04 -10.87 -4.31
CA VAL A 64 -0.21 -9.89 -3.60
C VAL A 64 1.24 -10.38 -3.49
N ASN A 65 1.45 -11.63 -3.08
CA ASN A 65 2.80 -12.20 -3.01
C ASN A 65 3.54 -12.16 -4.36
N SER A 66 2.84 -12.51 -5.45
CA SER A 66 3.41 -12.48 -6.81
C SER A 66 3.84 -11.07 -7.23
N VAL A 67 3.04 -10.06 -6.86
CA VAL A 67 3.35 -8.65 -7.10
C VAL A 67 4.61 -8.23 -6.35
N PHE A 68 4.74 -8.58 -5.07
CA PHE A 68 5.93 -8.25 -4.29
C PHE A 68 7.19 -8.94 -4.82
N HIS A 69 7.11 -10.20 -5.26
CA HIS A 69 8.22 -10.87 -5.94
C HIS A 69 8.64 -10.13 -7.21
N TYR A 70 7.68 -9.78 -8.07
CA TYR A 70 7.97 -8.98 -9.27
C TYR A 70 8.56 -7.62 -8.92
N ALA A 71 8.08 -6.99 -7.84
CA ALA A 71 8.57 -5.70 -7.38
C ALA A 71 10.03 -5.75 -6.90
N VAL A 72 10.43 -6.83 -6.22
CA VAL A 72 11.82 -7.06 -5.82
C VAL A 72 12.71 -7.24 -7.05
N ASP A 73 12.32 -8.15 -7.96
CA ASP A 73 13.14 -8.50 -9.13
C ASP A 73 13.33 -7.32 -10.10
N HIS A 74 12.30 -6.46 -10.21
CA HIS A 74 12.30 -5.32 -11.14
C HIS A 74 12.46 -3.95 -10.46
N LYS A 75 12.70 -3.92 -9.16
CA LYS A 75 12.85 -2.69 -8.35
C LYS A 75 11.71 -1.70 -8.60
N LEU A 76 10.48 -2.18 -8.49
CA LEU A 76 9.30 -1.35 -8.66
C LEU A 76 9.13 -0.39 -7.47
N HIS A 77 8.58 0.79 -7.76
CA HIS A 77 8.23 1.77 -6.75
C HIS A 77 7.10 1.24 -5.86
N GLU A 78 7.14 1.62 -4.58
CA GLU A 78 6.14 1.21 -3.61
C GLU A 78 4.72 1.61 -4.04
N LYS A 79 4.58 2.79 -4.63
CA LYS A 79 3.31 3.27 -5.18
C LYS A 79 2.77 2.34 -6.28
N THR A 80 3.60 1.91 -7.24
CA THR A 80 3.26 0.88 -8.24
C THR A 80 2.72 -0.40 -7.59
N VAL A 81 3.37 -0.89 -6.53
CA VAL A 81 2.97 -2.11 -5.82
C VAL A 81 1.59 -1.95 -5.17
N HIS A 82 1.38 -0.86 -4.45
CA HIS A 82 0.12 -0.59 -3.77
C HIS A 82 -1.03 -0.33 -4.76
N LEU A 83 -0.77 0.36 -5.87
CA LEU A 83 -1.73 0.55 -6.95
C LEU A 83 -2.12 -0.79 -7.60
N THR A 84 -1.14 -1.67 -7.81
CA THR A 84 -1.38 -3.03 -8.32
C THR A 84 -2.28 -3.81 -7.38
N CYS A 85 -2.01 -3.78 -6.07
CA CYS A 85 -2.81 -4.50 -5.07
C CYS A 85 -4.25 -3.96 -4.99
N LEU A 86 -4.45 -2.64 -5.15
CA LEU A 86 -5.77 -2.03 -5.26
C LEU A 86 -6.53 -2.56 -6.49
N ASN A 87 -5.88 -2.57 -7.65
CA ASN A 87 -6.46 -3.06 -8.90
C ASN A 87 -6.86 -4.54 -8.79
N ILE A 88 -6.02 -5.37 -8.18
CA ILE A 88 -6.31 -6.79 -7.91
C ILE A 88 -7.56 -6.92 -7.02
N ASN A 89 -7.61 -6.21 -5.90
CA ASN A 89 -8.74 -6.29 -4.97
C ASN A 89 -10.06 -5.90 -5.68
N ARG A 90 -10.05 -4.83 -6.47
CA ARG A 90 -11.22 -4.36 -7.24
C ARG A 90 -11.67 -5.37 -8.28
N LEU A 91 -10.75 -5.89 -9.09
CA LEU A 91 -11.05 -6.90 -10.10
C LEU A 91 -11.63 -8.16 -9.49
N LEU A 92 -11.02 -8.65 -8.40
CA LEU A 92 -11.52 -9.84 -7.69
C LEU A 92 -12.92 -9.59 -7.11
N TYR A 93 -13.17 -8.43 -6.53
CA TYR A 93 -14.49 -8.10 -5.98
C TYR A 93 -15.57 -7.97 -7.06
N ASN A 94 -15.35 -7.12 -8.06
CA ASN A 94 -16.33 -6.86 -9.13
C ASN A 94 -16.66 -8.13 -9.91
N ARG A 95 -15.73 -9.09 -10.01
CA ARG A 95 -15.95 -10.35 -10.73
C ARG A 95 -16.57 -11.46 -9.89
N LEU A 96 -16.37 -11.47 -8.57
CA LEU A 96 -16.71 -12.62 -7.72
C LEU A 96 -17.76 -12.32 -6.64
N VAL A 97 -18.03 -11.05 -6.35
CA VAL A 97 -18.99 -10.63 -5.30
C VAL A 97 -20.27 -10.04 -5.91
N ASP A 98 -20.19 -9.33 -7.05
CA ASP A 98 -21.35 -8.67 -7.69
C ASP A 98 -22.23 -9.58 -8.56
N HIS A 99 -22.01 -10.90 -8.56
CA HIS A 99 -22.91 -11.85 -9.21
C HIS A 99 -23.71 -12.61 -8.15
N GLU A 100 -25.02 -12.36 -8.10
CA GLU A 100 -25.95 -13.13 -7.27
C GLU A 100 -25.73 -14.65 -7.48
N PRO A 101 -25.74 -15.45 -6.41
CA PRO A 101 -25.58 -16.92 -6.49
C PRO A 101 -26.71 -17.63 -7.25
N SER A 102 -27.74 -16.90 -7.70
CA SER A 102 -28.84 -17.36 -8.56
C SER A 102 -28.41 -17.56 -10.02
N SER A 103 -27.34 -16.91 -10.45
CA SER A 103 -26.72 -17.11 -11.76
C SER A 103 -25.85 -18.36 -11.72
N ARG A 104 -26.19 -19.37 -12.53
CA ARG A 104 -25.36 -20.58 -12.76
C ARG A 104 -23.94 -20.28 -13.27
N ASP A 105 -23.64 -19.02 -13.58
CA ASP A 105 -22.34 -18.51 -14.01
C ASP A 105 -21.60 -17.78 -12.87
N ALA A 106 -21.58 -18.35 -11.65
CA ALA A 106 -20.49 -18.05 -10.73
C ALA A 106 -19.19 -18.47 -11.43
N ARG A 107 -18.59 -17.55 -12.19
CA ARG A 107 -17.41 -17.82 -13.02
C ARG A 107 -16.34 -18.34 -12.08
N VAL A 108 -16.08 -19.64 -12.16
CA VAL A 108 -15.00 -20.30 -11.43
C VAL A 108 -13.75 -19.49 -11.71
N LEU A 109 -13.08 -19.02 -10.65
CA LEU A 109 -11.81 -18.30 -10.81
C LEU A 109 -10.79 -19.30 -11.38
N THR A 110 -10.63 -19.27 -12.69
CA THR A 110 -9.65 -20.11 -13.39
C THR A 110 -8.24 -19.56 -13.18
N HIS A 111 -7.24 -20.41 -13.42
CA HIS A 111 -5.83 -20.00 -13.40
C HIS A 111 -5.56 -18.85 -14.38
N ASP A 112 -6.11 -18.95 -15.59
CA ASP A 112 -5.97 -17.93 -16.64
C ASP A 112 -6.52 -16.58 -16.18
N LEU A 113 -7.71 -16.58 -15.57
CA LEU A 113 -8.34 -15.36 -15.08
C LEU A 113 -7.54 -14.76 -13.93
N PHE A 114 -7.07 -15.59 -12.99
CA PHE A 114 -6.20 -15.15 -11.89
C PHE A 114 -4.93 -14.47 -12.41
N ALA A 115 -4.22 -15.13 -13.32
CA ALA A 115 -2.97 -14.61 -13.86
C ALA A 115 -3.20 -13.30 -14.63
N CYS A 116 -4.26 -13.24 -15.43
CA CYS A 116 -4.61 -12.02 -16.16
C CYS A 116 -4.96 -10.87 -15.22
N ILE A 117 -5.70 -11.12 -14.12
CA ILE A 117 -5.97 -10.09 -13.11
C ILE A 117 -4.65 -9.50 -12.57
N VAL A 118 -3.68 -10.34 -12.23
CA VAL A 118 -2.37 -9.89 -11.72
C VAL A 118 -1.58 -9.13 -12.79
N ILE A 119 -1.46 -9.70 -13.99
CA ILE A 119 -0.70 -9.10 -15.12
C ILE A 119 -1.31 -7.75 -15.52
N THR A 120 -2.62 -7.68 -15.71
CA THR A 120 -3.32 -6.44 -16.08
C THR A 120 -3.17 -5.38 -14.98
N SER A 121 -3.30 -5.78 -13.71
CA SER A 121 -3.12 -4.86 -12.59
C SER A 121 -1.70 -4.29 -12.53
N LEU A 122 -0.68 -5.12 -12.72
CA LEU A 122 0.72 -4.71 -12.77
C LEU A 122 0.99 -3.80 -13.97
N ARG A 123 0.57 -4.20 -15.18
CA ARG A 123 0.74 -3.39 -16.40
C ARG A 123 0.10 -2.02 -16.24
N ASN A 124 -1.12 -1.96 -15.70
CA ASN A 124 -1.81 -0.70 -15.46
C ASN A 124 -1.05 0.16 -14.45
N ALA A 125 -0.61 -0.41 -13.32
CA ALA A 125 0.15 0.35 -12.33
C ALA A 125 1.48 0.87 -12.87
N ILE A 126 2.25 0.03 -13.58
CA ILE A 126 3.53 0.41 -14.20
C ILE A 126 3.33 1.55 -15.20
N LYS A 127 2.29 1.49 -16.03
CA LYS A 127 1.96 2.57 -16.99
C LYS A 127 1.65 3.90 -16.30
N ASN A 128 1.10 3.88 -15.10
CA ASN A 128 0.70 5.09 -14.38
C ASN A 128 1.82 5.70 -13.52
N ASP A 129 2.80 4.89 -13.08
CA ASP A 129 3.75 5.32 -12.05
C ASP A 129 5.23 5.16 -12.41
N GLU A 130 5.58 4.19 -13.26
CA GLU A 130 6.96 3.93 -13.63
C GLU A 130 7.40 4.79 -14.84
N SER A 131 8.68 5.15 -14.91
CA SER A 131 9.22 5.96 -16.01
C SER A 131 9.18 5.22 -17.35
N PHE A 132 9.07 5.97 -18.46
CA PHE A 132 9.08 5.42 -19.82
C PHE A 132 10.36 4.64 -20.17
N GLU A 133 11.48 4.92 -19.51
CA GLU A 133 12.73 4.17 -19.66
C GLU A 133 12.60 2.71 -19.22
N LYS A 134 11.61 2.41 -18.37
CA LYS A 134 11.22 1.05 -17.99
C LYS A 134 10.19 0.42 -18.94
N SER A 135 10.10 0.87 -20.20
CA SER A 135 9.11 0.37 -21.18
C SER A 135 9.17 -1.14 -21.43
N GLU A 136 10.31 -1.78 -21.17
CA GLU A 136 10.43 -3.24 -21.21
C GLU A 136 9.57 -3.94 -20.13
N LEU A 137 9.29 -3.27 -19.01
CA LEU A 137 8.40 -3.77 -17.95
C LEU A 137 6.94 -3.87 -18.38
N PHE A 138 6.54 -3.24 -19.50
CA PHE A 138 5.20 -3.47 -20.07
C PHE A 138 5.06 -4.90 -20.60
N ARG A 139 6.18 -5.54 -20.97
CA ARG A 139 6.24 -6.94 -21.41
C ARG A 139 6.42 -7.85 -20.20
N ILE A 140 5.47 -7.79 -19.26
CA ILE A 140 5.43 -8.74 -18.14
C ILE A 140 5.33 -10.14 -18.71
N ASP A 141 6.36 -10.95 -18.43
CA ASP A 141 6.39 -12.37 -18.76
C ASP A 141 5.31 -13.08 -17.93
N PRO A 142 4.29 -13.67 -18.57
CA PRO A 142 3.26 -14.43 -17.86
C PRO A 142 3.84 -15.55 -17.01
N ASP A 143 4.99 -16.14 -17.41
CA ASP A 143 5.66 -17.18 -16.63
C ASP A 143 6.11 -16.68 -15.25
N HIS A 144 6.39 -15.38 -15.08
CA HIS A 144 6.74 -14.81 -13.78
C HIS A 144 5.58 -14.91 -12.78
N VAL A 145 4.39 -14.49 -13.20
CA VAL A 145 3.17 -14.60 -12.40
C VAL A 145 2.84 -16.08 -12.17
N TRP A 146 3.03 -16.92 -13.18
CA TRP A 146 2.71 -18.34 -13.09
C TRP A 146 3.64 -19.12 -12.15
N ARG A 147 4.92 -18.76 -12.03
CA ARG A 147 5.86 -19.38 -11.07
C ARG A 147 5.40 -19.24 -9.62
N SER A 148 4.71 -18.16 -9.28
CA SER A 148 4.13 -17.93 -7.95
C SER A 148 2.78 -18.62 -7.73
N THR A 149 2.22 -19.24 -8.77
CA THR A 149 0.91 -19.94 -8.74
C THR A 149 1.01 -21.45 -8.83
N LYS A 150 2.18 -22.05 -8.56
CA LYS A 150 2.41 -23.51 -8.67
C LYS A 150 1.41 -24.39 -7.91
N TYR A 151 0.68 -23.82 -6.94
CA TYR A 151 -0.32 -24.51 -6.12
C TYR A 151 -1.76 -24.40 -6.64
N LEU A 152 -2.01 -23.62 -7.68
CA LEU A 152 -3.30 -23.54 -8.35
C LEU A 152 -3.40 -24.68 -9.37
N VAL A 153 -4.46 -25.48 -9.27
CA VAL A 153 -4.70 -26.68 -10.09
C VAL A 153 -4.35 -26.41 -11.55
N GLN A 154 -3.49 -27.26 -12.12
CA GLN A 154 -3.02 -27.21 -13.51
C GLN A 154 -4.20 -27.36 -14.49
N VAL A 155 -4.89 -26.27 -14.77
CA VAL A 155 -5.83 -26.16 -15.89
C VAL A 155 -5.50 -24.87 -16.61
N VAL A 156 -4.37 -24.87 -17.31
CA VAL A 156 -4.05 -23.86 -18.31
C VAL A 156 -3.99 -24.60 -19.64
N GLN A 157 -4.92 -24.28 -20.53
CA GLN A 157 -4.92 -24.84 -21.89
C GLN A 157 -4.44 -23.82 -22.94
N ASP A 158 -4.53 -22.50 -22.68
CA ASP A 158 -4.14 -21.47 -23.66
C ASP A 158 -3.38 -20.30 -23.02
N ARG A 159 -2.07 -20.24 -23.29
CA ARG A 159 -1.12 -19.19 -22.86
C ARG A 159 -0.90 -18.11 -23.93
N SER A 160 -1.72 -18.06 -24.97
CA SER A 160 -1.49 -17.17 -26.11
C SER A 160 -1.63 -15.69 -25.70
N VAL A 161 -0.80 -14.86 -26.33
CA VAL A 161 -0.85 -13.38 -26.18
C VAL A 161 -2.25 -12.84 -26.53
N ALA A 162 -2.94 -13.47 -27.48
CA ALA A 162 -4.30 -13.11 -27.86
C ALA A 162 -5.30 -13.30 -26.72
N ARG A 163 -5.23 -14.43 -26.01
CA ARG A 163 -6.10 -14.71 -24.87
C ARG A 163 -5.83 -13.76 -23.71
N ILE A 164 -4.56 -13.47 -23.43
CA ILE A 164 -4.15 -12.50 -22.40
C ILE A 164 -4.69 -11.11 -22.73
N ASN A 165 -4.53 -10.64 -23.97
CA ASN A 165 -5.02 -9.32 -24.37
C ASN A 165 -6.55 -9.21 -24.30
N GLN A 166 -7.27 -10.30 -24.61
CA GLN A 166 -8.73 -10.34 -24.49
C GLN A 166 -9.17 -10.18 -23.03
N ILE A 167 -8.58 -10.95 -22.11
CA ILE A 167 -8.91 -10.85 -20.68
C ILE A 167 -8.43 -9.52 -20.09
N GLU A 168 -7.31 -8.97 -20.58
CA GLU A 168 -6.84 -7.63 -20.19
C GLU A 168 -7.86 -6.56 -20.58
N ALA A 169 -8.38 -6.58 -21.81
CA ALA A 169 -9.44 -5.66 -22.23
C ALA A 169 -10.71 -5.79 -21.37
N GLU A 170 -11.09 -7.02 -21.03
CA GLU A 170 -12.20 -7.29 -20.11
C GLU A 170 -11.94 -6.83 -18.66
N CYS A 171 -10.69 -6.86 -18.19
CA CYS A 171 -10.33 -6.37 -16.86
C CYS A 171 -10.30 -4.85 -16.84
N LEU A 172 -9.75 -4.23 -17.89
CA LEU A 172 -9.69 -2.77 -18.04
C LEU A 172 -11.08 -2.15 -18.16
N SER A 173 -12.04 -2.83 -18.80
CA SER A 173 -13.42 -2.34 -18.86
C SER A 173 -14.14 -2.34 -17.51
N VAL A 174 -13.66 -3.14 -16.55
CA VAL A 174 -14.19 -3.24 -15.18
C VAL A 174 -13.40 -2.38 -14.20
N LEU A 175 -12.12 -2.09 -14.50
CA LEU A 175 -11.26 -1.20 -13.74
C LEU A 175 -11.59 0.26 -14.06
N ASP A 176 -12.68 0.79 -13.48
CA ASP A 176 -12.90 2.24 -13.40
C ASP A 176 -12.07 2.82 -12.24
N VAL A 177 -10.75 2.66 -12.33
CA VAL A 177 -9.81 3.20 -11.35
C VAL A 177 -9.36 4.56 -11.82
N PRO A 178 -9.57 5.62 -11.02
CA PRO A 178 -8.99 6.92 -11.32
C PRO A 178 -7.48 6.77 -11.52
N SER A 179 -6.91 7.42 -12.53
CA SER A 179 -5.51 7.28 -12.94
C SER A 179 -4.45 7.51 -11.84
N ASN A 180 -4.85 8.07 -10.69
CA ASN A 180 -3.97 8.29 -9.55
C ASN A 180 -4.78 8.25 -8.23
N PRO A 181 -5.10 7.07 -7.69
CA PRO A 181 -5.87 6.96 -6.46
C PRO A 181 -5.00 7.35 -5.24
N PRO A 182 -5.56 7.93 -4.18
CA PRO A 182 -4.79 8.18 -2.96
C PRO A 182 -4.37 6.88 -2.26
N LEU A 183 -3.07 6.62 -2.18
CA LEU A 183 -2.51 5.42 -1.55
C LEU A 183 -1.79 5.75 -0.24
N ALA A 184 -1.73 4.77 0.67
CA ALA A 184 -1.14 4.93 1.99
C ALA A 184 0.35 5.37 1.98
N PRO A 185 1.24 4.84 1.10
CA PRO A 185 2.62 5.31 1.01
C PRO A 185 2.73 6.82 0.75
N GLU A 186 1.88 7.34 -0.12
CA GLU A 186 1.85 8.77 -0.47
C GLU A 186 1.31 9.65 0.66
N PHE A 187 0.42 9.12 1.50
CA PHE A 187 0.00 9.79 2.74
C PHE A 187 1.11 9.83 3.78
N ILE A 188 1.93 8.77 3.90
CA ILE A 188 3.10 8.76 4.81
C ILE A 188 4.04 9.92 4.47
N ASP A 189 4.41 10.06 3.20
CA ASP A 189 5.31 11.14 2.74
C ASP A 189 4.75 12.53 3.06
N ARG A 190 3.43 12.72 2.89
CA ARG A 190 2.75 13.98 3.23
C ARG A 190 2.72 14.23 4.73
N TYR A 191 2.46 13.20 5.55
CA TYR A 191 2.45 13.35 7.00
C TYR A 191 3.83 13.69 7.54
N LEU A 192 4.89 13.06 7.02
CA LEU A 192 6.27 13.40 7.38
C LEU A 192 6.61 14.85 7.01
N GLY A 193 6.17 15.32 5.84
CA GLY A 193 6.36 16.71 5.40
C GLY A 193 5.62 17.75 6.27
N VAL A 194 4.44 17.42 6.81
CA VAL A 194 3.65 18.34 7.64
C VAL A 194 3.96 18.22 9.14
N GLY A 195 4.26 17.01 9.61
CA GLY A 195 4.42 16.67 11.02
C GLY A 195 5.66 17.27 11.68
N GLY A 196 6.65 17.68 10.89
CA GLY A 196 7.82 18.38 11.40
C GLY A 196 8.75 17.51 12.22
N TRP A 197 8.97 16.26 11.79
CA TRP A 197 9.92 15.32 12.41
C TRP A 197 11.21 15.23 11.57
N PRO A 198 12.19 16.13 11.75
CA PRO A 198 13.43 16.13 10.96
C PRO A 198 14.38 15.00 11.36
N GLU A 199 14.30 14.55 12.62
CA GLU A 199 15.07 13.42 13.12
C GLU A 199 14.38 12.11 12.74
N TYR A 200 15.15 11.15 12.23
CA TYR A 200 14.68 9.81 11.89
C TYR A 200 13.56 9.73 10.83
N THR A 201 13.33 10.78 10.03
CA THR A 201 12.28 10.82 8.99
C THR A 201 12.32 9.60 8.07
N GLN A 202 13.53 9.19 7.65
CA GLN A 202 13.72 8.04 6.78
C GLN A 202 13.33 6.73 7.48
N GLN A 203 13.72 6.55 8.73
CA GLN A 203 13.39 5.36 9.53
C GLN A 203 11.89 5.28 9.80
N TYR A 204 11.26 6.41 10.14
CA TYR A 204 9.80 6.48 10.28
C TYR A 204 9.11 6.10 8.97
N ARG A 205 9.58 6.63 7.83
CA ARG A 205 9.05 6.30 6.51
C ARG A 205 9.16 4.80 6.24
N GLU A 206 10.34 4.22 6.39
CA GLU A 206 10.60 2.81 6.08
C GLU A 206 9.78 1.85 6.95
N LEU A 207 9.71 2.08 8.27
CA LEU A 207 8.92 1.23 9.16
C LEU A 207 7.41 1.40 8.90
N SER A 208 6.96 2.63 8.62
CA SER A 208 5.56 2.87 8.23
C SER A 208 5.20 2.15 6.95
N SER A 209 6.04 2.24 5.92
CA SER A 209 5.92 1.51 4.65
C SER A 209 5.83 0.00 4.88
N TYR A 210 6.72 -0.57 5.70
CA TYR A 210 6.68 -1.99 6.06
C TYR A 210 5.35 -2.38 6.75
N LEU A 211 4.86 -1.58 7.70
CA LEU A 211 3.58 -1.80 8.39
C LEU A 211 2.39 -1.76 7.43
N VAL A 212 2.39 -0.82 6.48
CA VAL A 212 1.35 -0.77 5.43
C VAL A 212 1.48 -2.00 4.52
N GLY A 213 2.70 -2.42 4.16
CA GLY A 213 2.94 -3.67 3.42
C GLY A 213 2.34 -4.89 4.12
N LEU A 214 2.55 -5.04 5.44
CA LEU A 214 1.90 -6.10 6.24
C LEU A 214 0.37 -6.01 6.18
N ALA A 215 -0.19 -4.81 6.28
CA ALA A 215 -1.63 -4.60 6.19
C ALA A 215 -2.20 -5.02 4.82
N VAL A 216 -1.45 -4.80 3.73
CA VAL A 216 -1.84 -5.27 2.39
C VAL A 216 -1.99 -6.80 2.40
N PHE A 217 -1.12 -7.57 3.03
CA PHE A 217 -1.28 -9.02 3.14
C PHE A 217 -2.49 -9.43 4.00
N ALA A 218 -2.71 -8.76 5.14
CA ALA A 218 -3.65 -9.17 6.17
C ALA A 218 -5.11 -8.73 5.99
N ASN A 219 -5.48 -8.16 4.84
CA ASN A 219 -6.83 -7.64 4.61
C ASN A 219 -7.90 -8.75 4.45
N THR A 220 -8.41 -9.25 5.58
CA THR A 220 -9.48 -10.26 5.71
C THR A 220 -10.67 -9.66 6.48
N TYR A 221 -11.81 -10.37 6.55
CA TYR A 221 -12.99 -9.87 7.30
C TYR A 221 -12.76 -9.72 8.81
N SER A 222 -11.84 -10.52 9.37
CA SER A 222 -11.59 -10.60 10.81
C SER A 222 -10.54 -9.60 11.29
N THR A 223 -9.80 -8.95 10.38
CA THR A 223 -8.79 -7.97 10.82
C THR A 223 -9.40 -6.61 11.12
N PRO A 224 -8.92 -5.93 12.19
CA PRO A 224 -9.37 -4.58 12.54
C PRO A 224 -8.95 -3.50 11.51
N LEU A 225 -8.28 -3.90 10.44
CA LEU A 225 -7.81 -3.05 9.35
C LEU A 225 -8.77 -3.05 8.14
N ARG A 226 -9.81 -3.88 8.18
CA ARG A 226 -10.85 -3.92 7.16
C ARG A 226 -11.50 -2.53 6.99
N GLY A 227 -11.61 -2.11 5.74
CA GLY A 227 -12.28 -0.85 5.37
C GLY A 227 -11.65 0.41 5.96
N VAL A 228 -10.42 0.31 6.47
CA VAL A 228 -9.70 1.47 6.96
C VAL A 228 -9.24 2.31 5.75
N PRO A 229 -9.53 3.63 5.73
CA PRO A 229 -9.01 4.53 4.71
C PRO A 229 -7.48 4.53 4.66
N ASN A 230 -6.91 4.70 3.46
CA ASN A 230 -5.45 4.77 3.27
C ASN A 230 -4.81 5.88 4.11
N SER A 231 -5.47 7.04 4.21
CA SER A 231 -5.03 8.14 5.07
C SER A 231 -4.91 7.70 6.53
N LYS A 232 -5.97 7.07 7.06
CA LYS A 232 -6.04 6.60 8.44
C LYS A 232 -5.05 5.47 8.70
N LEU A 233 -4.87 4.56 7.75
CA LEU A 233 -3.87 3.49 7.82
C LEU A 233 -2.44 4.05 7.86
N ALA A 234 -2.12 4.97 6.95
CA ALA A 234 -0.84 5.65 6.90
C ALA A 234 -0.53 6.43 8.19
N ALA A 235 -1.53 7.14 8.73
CA ALA A 235 -1.40 7.86 9.99
C ALA A 235 -1.11 6.91 11.15
N ALA A 236 -1.87 5.82 11.27
CA ALA A 236 -1.67 4.81 12.30
C ALA A 236 -0.31 4.11 12.19
N ALA A 237 0.12 3.77 10.97
CA ALA A 237 1.43 3.18 10.70
C ALA A 237 2.56 4.12 11.13
N LEU A 238 2.43 5.42 10.80
CA LEU A 238 3.40 6.43 11.19
C LEU A 238 3.47 6.65 12.70
N VAL A 239 2.32 6.77 13.36
CA VAL A 239 2.26 6.88 14.83
C VAL A 239 2.94 5.68 15.49
N LEU A 240 2.68 4.47 14.99
CA LEU A 240 3.31 3.25 15.51
C LEU A 240 4.82 3.25 15.25
N ALA A 241 5.26 3.62 14.05
CA ALA A 241 6.67 3.69 13.68
C ALA A 241 7.43 4.68 14.56
N ILE A 242 6.88 5.89 14.77
CA ILE A 242 7.45 6.90 15.67
C ILE A 242 7.56 6.34 17.08
N LYS A 243 6.50 5.69 17.58
CA LYS A 243 6.51 5.11 18.92
C LYS A 243 7.60 4.06 19.11
N VAL A 244 7.74 3.13 18.17
CA VAL A 244 8.75 2.07 18.21
C VAL A 244 10.14 2.68 18.20
N ILE A 245 10.44 3.48 17.18
CA ILE A 245 11.77 4.07 16.96
C ILE A 245 12.16 4.96 18.14
N ASN A 246 11.25 5.80 18.64
CA ASN A 246 11.54 6.65 19.79
C ASN A 246 11.77 5.88 21.08
N THR A 247 11.09 4.73 21.27
CA THR A 247 11.34 3.87 22.43
C THR A 247 12.72 3.24 22.34
N ASP A 248 13.09 2.72 21.16
CA ASP A 248 14.40 2.10 20.92
C ASP A 248 15.56 3.09 21.08
N PHE A 249 15.36 4.36 20.70
CA PHE A 249 16.36 5.42 20.83
C PHE A 249 16.22 6.28 22.10
N ASN A 250 15.39 5.88 23.08
CA ASN A 250 15.13 6.62 24.34
C ASN A 250 14.76 8.11 24.14
N ASN A 251 14.02 8.43 23.07
CA ASN A 251 13.64 9.80 22.73
C ASN A 251 12.17 10.08 23.10
N THR A 252 11.92 10.82 24.17
CA THR A 252 10.55 11.15 24.63
C THR A 252 10.00 12.48 24.08
N LYS A 253 10.73 13.15 23.18
CA LYS A 253 10.47 14.56 22.85
C LYS A 253 9.26 14.81 21.95
N TYR A 254 8.77 13.80 21.23
CA TYR A 254 7.78 14.02 20.16
C TYR A 254 6.39 13.55 20.55
N GLU A 255 5.40 14.43 20.34
CA GLU A 255 3.99 14.02 20.29
C GLU A 255 3.80 13.07 19.10
N PHE A 256 3.26 11.88 19.35
CA PHE A 256 3.15 10.85 18.31
C PHE A 256 2.22 11.25 17.16
N TRP A 257 1.24 12.12 17.42
CA TRP A 257 0.36 12.71 16.42
C TRP A 257 0.13 14.21 16.68
N PRO A 258 0.93 15.10 16.08
CA PRO A 258 0.89 16.54 16.32
C PRO A 258 -0.48 17.17 16.07
N GLN A 259 -0.83 18.18 16.87
CA GLN A 259 -2.07 18.96 16.70
C GLN A 259 -2.26 19.52 15.27
N ARG A 260 -1.16 19.87 14.59
CA ARG A 260 -1.19 20.30 13.19
C ARG A 260 -1.76 19.21 12.28
N LEU A 261 -1.28 17.97 12.39
CA LEU A 261 -1.82 16.86 11.60
C LEU A 261 -3.27 16.56 11.98
N ALA A 262 -3.61 16.62 13.27
CA ALA A 262 -5.00 16.48 13.72
C ALA A 262 -5.91 17.55 13.11
N HIS A 263 -5.46 18.80 12.98
CA HIS A 263 -6.21 19.88 12.33
C HIS A 263 -6.49 19.58 10.85
N TYR A 264 -5.48 19.12 10.10
CA TYR A 264 -5.60 18.91 8.65
C TYR A 264 -6.33 17.61 8.28
N THR A 265 -6.13 16.55 9.05
CA THR A 265 -6.72 15.24 8.78
C THR A 265 -8.05 15.03 9.47
N ARG A 266 -8.33 15.79 10.53
CA ARG A 266 -9.41 15.56 11.51
C ARG A 266 -9.31 14.21 12.23
N LEU A 267 -8.16 13.54 12.13
CA LEU A 267 -7.89 12.28 12.85
C LEU A 267 -7.31 12.61 14.22
N THR A 268 -7.91 12.03 15.25
CA THR A 268 -7.42 12.09 16.62
C THR A 268 -6.69 10.79 16.98
N MET A 269 -5.94 10.81 18.08
CA MET A 269 -5.36 9.56 18.60
C MET A 269 -6.41 8.51 18.94
N ASP A 270 -7.62 8.90 19.34
CA ASP A 270 -8.71 7.97 19.60
C ASP A 270 -9.20 7.28 18.33
N ASP A 271 -9.22 8.00 17.21
CA ASP A 271 -9.52 7.41 15.90
C ASP A 271 -8.45 6.41 15.48
N LEU A 272 -7.17 6.70 15.75
CA LEU A 272 -6.03 5.91 15.29
C LEU A 272 -5.76 4.67 16.16
N LYS A 273 -6.06 4.71 17.46
CA LYS A 273 -5.79 3.63 18.42
C LYS A 273 -6.23 2.23 17.95
N PRO A 274 -7.44 2.02 17.41
CA PRO A 274 -7.86 0.70 16.93
C PRO A 274 -6.98 0.18 15.79
N VAL A 275 -6.63 1.06 14.85
CA VAL A 275 -5.80 0.72 13.68
C VAL A 275 -4.36 0.46 14.11
N ILE A 276 -3.82 1.26 15.03
CA ILE A 276 -2.49 1.05 15.62
C ILE A 276 -2.39 -0.31 16.30
N ARG A 277 -3.42 -0.71 17.08
CA ARG A 277 -3.46 -2.04 17.71
C ARG A 277 -3.51 -3.15 16.67
N GLY A 278 -4.27 -2.96 15.59
CA GLY A 278 -4.31 -3.88 14.46
C GLY A 278 -2.94 -4.07 13.82
N LEU A 279 -2.25 -2.98 13.50
CA LEU A 279 -0.91 -2.98 12.92
C LEU A 279 0.12 -3.61 13.86
N ALA A 280 0.09 -3.27 15.16
CA ALA A 280 0.97 -3.88 16.15
C ALA A 280 0.74 -5.39 16.28
N ASN A 281 -0.50 -5.86 16.14
CA ASN A 281 -0.78 -7.29 16.10
C ASN A 281 -0.19 -7.95 14.86
N LEU A 282 -0.25 -7.33 13.68
CA LEU A 282 0.38 -7.87 12.46
C LEU A 282 1.90 -7.90 12.56
N LEU A 283 2.49 -6.93 13.25
CA LEU A 283 3.93 -6.86 13.45
C LEU A 283 4.43 -8.06 14.26
N ARG A 284 3.67 -8.47 15.29
CA ARG A 284 3.93 -9.68 16.09
C ARG A 284 3.55 -10.97 15.35
N ASN A 285 2.38 -10.98 14.75
CA ASN A 285 1.78 -12.13 14.08
C ASN A 285 1.77 -11.90 12.57
N LYS A 286 2.94 -12.04 11.95
CA LYS A 286 3.14 -11.79 10.52
C LYS A 286 2.23 -12.69 9.67
N PRO A 287 1.58 -12.16 8.60
CA PRO A 287 0.79 -12.97 7.69
C PRO A 287 1.63 -14.07 7.01
N ARG A 288 1.02 -15.25 6.78
CA ARG A 288 1.72 -16.44 6.24
C ARG A 288 2.53 -16.18 4.97
N TRP A 289 2.05 -15.32 4.08
CA TRP A 289 2.67 -15.05 2.78
C TRP A 289 3.52 -13.77 2.75
N SER A 290 3.76 -13.12 3.90
CA SER A 290 4.45 -11.84 3.94
C SER A 290 5.98 -11.95 4.03
N SER A 291 6.57 -13.13 3.92
CA SER A 291 8.03 -13.30 4.01
C SER A 291 8.78 -12.56 2.90
N ILE A 292 8.17 -12.38 1.72
CA ILE A 292 8.76 -11.58 0.63
C ILE A 292 8.99 -10.11 1.01
N LEU A 293 8.28 -9.60 2.02
CA LEU A 293 8.51 -8.26 2.54
C LEU A 293 9.93 -8.11 3.12
N GLU A 294 10.58 -9.22 3.50
CA GLU A 294 11.98 -9.21 3.93
C GLU A 294 12.92 -8.76 2.83
N SER A 295 12.71 -9.25 1.61
CA SER A 295 13.51 -8.83 0.46
C SER A 295 13.17 -7.42 -0.02
N TYR A 296 11.92 -6.97 0.18
CA TYR A 296 11.47 -5.66 -0.31
C TYR A 296 11.79 -4.50 0.65
N TYR A 297 11.56 -4.68 1.95
CA TYR A 297 11.74 -3.64 2.96
C TYR A 297 12.99 -3.83 3.83
N GLY A 298 13.72 -4.95 3.69
CA GLY A 298 15.00 -5.20 4.35
C GLY A 298 14.87 -5.20 5.88
N LYS A 299 15.73 -4.42 6.55
CA LYS A 299 15.98 -4.49 8.00
C LYS A 299 14.75 -4.63 8.92
N TRP A 300 13.61 -3.99 8.63
CA TRP A 300 12.45 -3.97 9.54
C TRP A 300 11.73 -5.31 9.66
N SER A 301 11.86 -6.17 8.65
CA SER A 301 11.31 -7.51 8.68
C SER A 301 12.14 -8.48 9.52
N GLU A 302 13.43 -8.18 9.73
CA GLU A 302 14.38 -9.03 10.45
C GLU A 302 14.29 -8.84 11.97
N TYR A 303 13.64 -7.77 12.43
CA TYR A 303 13.40 -7.55 13.86
C TYR A 303 12.48 -8.63 14.45
N ASP A 304 12.87 -9.10 15.64
CA ASP A 304 11.98 -9.88 16.51
C ASP A 304 11.06 -8.91 17.25
N TRP A 305 9.76 -9.06 17.01
CA TRP A 305 8.73 -8.17 17.53
C TRP A 305 7.95 -8.77 18.71
N ASN A 306 8.38 -9.95 19.19
CA ASN A 306 7.74 -10.70 20.30
C ASN A 306 8.00 -10.09 21.68
#